data_AF-A0A4Q5HEC0-F1
#
_entry.id   AF-A0A4Q5HEC0-F1
#
_cell.length_a   1.000
_cell.length_b   1.000
_cell.length_c   1.000
_cell.angle_alpha   90.00
_cell.angle_beta   90.00
_cell.angle_gamma   90.00
#
_symmetry.space_group_name_H-M   'P 1'
#
loop_
_entity.id
_entity.type
_entity.pdbx_description
1 polymer ?
#
loop_
_entity_poly.entity_id
_entity_poly.type
_entity_poly.pdbx_seq_one_letter_code
_entity_poly.pdbx_strand_id
1 'polypeptide(L)'
;MIKFRNTIKMTVMAAILPFILFSCIGEEMMPCGKLIVVQRIGEGGNAGTRGTVISSNTDLKGETFGFFASLTPASSTPEQYFNASAVVNPDLTATISPEQYWPALLGASMKFFSWYPYSGTGAPTANFSNPGQMVLNYTANTDAANHVDVLAAISEPAWSEGVSIHFYHTLTKVTFTFKKVDPVPDVVTIEKIEFQNVGKSGKLTIPNIPATTTEHNKPDFVWNDITTGNISSILADNNTVTEEVVLMGDTFLMLPTDADDFPATAKIVITTNFGEREFLLKDILDANPHSWESGEYINYNLTISNETYQLSATPLEWDESPVNVIFDKQYYLKLSQTKVQTARNAATVDIEVKTNYDANPDTGYPAGALLDKNGMESWVTVNMTQTSFSEGVYTYNVSVVMPEFDSGVGTERWTRCYINAGNLHHQVALQQWGGDGIWMNYDVQLDSSDAGTGIMQRRKIVFTSGSPGWWEWEITDVNDPDDILLNRETMIEAHGSTGGTVFFYFKANAISDKTATLTLNNTNGDNPPMTVTLTVP
;
A
#
# COMPACT_ATOMS: atom_id res chain seq x y z
N MET A 1 -71.24 -35.49 38.46
CA MET A 1 -70.91 -36.01 37.12
C MET A 1 -72.03 -35.60 36.19
N ILE A 2 -71.91 -34.46 35.50
CA ILE A 2 -72.88 -34.05 34.48
C ILE A 2 -72.07 -33.74 33.22
N LYS A 3 -72.25 -34.58 32.20
CA LYS A 3 -71.72 -34.40 30.84
C LYS A 3 -72.70 -33.54 30.06
N PHE A 4 -72.20 -32.52 29.38
CA PHE A 4 -72.86 -31.91 28.24
C PHE A 4 -72.04 -32.18 26.97
N ARG A 5 -72.72 -32.64 25.92
CA ARG A 5 -72.22 -32.71 24.55
C ARG A 5 -73.11 -31.82 23.69
N ASN A 6 -72.48 -30.81 23.08
CA ASN A 6 -72.66 -30.15 21.78
C ASN A 6 -74.07 -30.20 21.13
N THR A 7 -74.56 -29.16 20.44
CA THR A 7 -73.88 -28.35 19.40
C THR A 7 -74.84 -27.23 18.95
N ILE A 8 -74.36 -26.05 18.53
CA ILE A 8 -74.52 -25.49 17.16
C ILE A 8 -73.90 -24.08 17.07
N LYS A 9 -72.95 -24.01 16.12
CA LYS A 9 -72.33 -22.91 15.36
C LYS A 9 -72.80 -21.47 15.59
N MET A 10 -71.83 -20.60 15.87
CA MET A 10 -71.86 -19.18 15.52
C MET A 10 -70.58 -18.82 14.77
N THR A 11 -70.75 -18.37 13.53
CA THR A 11 -69.70 -17.82 12.67
C THR A 11 -69.29 -16.45 13.21
N VAL A 12 -68.03 -16.27 13.58
CA VAL A 12 -67.47 -14.93 13.88
C VAL A 12 -66.24 -14.73 13.03
N MET A 13 -66.36 -13.80 12.09
CA MET A 13 -65.28 -13.13 11.40
C MET A 13 -64.56 -12.26 12.44
N ALA A 14 -63.47 -12.76 13.00
CA ALA A 14 -62.60 -11.99 13.89
C ALA A 14 -61.50 -11.35 13.03
N ALA A 15 -61.57 -10.03 12.88
CA ALA A 15 -60.47 -9.22 12.40
C ALA A 15 -59.26 -9.47 13.32
N ILE A 16 -58.19 -10.05 12.77
CA ILE A 16 -56.92 -10.23 13.46
C ILE A 16 -56.24 -8.86 13.46
N LEU A 17 -56.47 -8.08 14.53
CA LEU A 17 -55.56 -7.04 14.97
C LEU A 17 -54.51 -7.71 15.87
N PRO A 18 -53.20 -7.73 15.53
CA PRO A 18 -52.16 -8.01 16.50
C PRO A 18 -51.67 -6.67 17.08
N PHE A 19 -52.45 -6.09 17.99
CA PHE A 19 -51.89 -5.19 19.01
C PHE A 19 -51.89 -5.98 20.31
N ILE A 20 -50.79 -6.68 20.59
CA ILE A 20 -50.47 -7.07 21.95
C ILE A 20 -49.11 -6.47 22.28
N LEU A 21 -49.15 -5.32 22.92
CA LEU A 21 -48.01 -4.71 23.59
C LEU A 21 -47.76 -5.52 24.87
N PHE A 22 -46.97 -6.59 24.80
CA PHE A 22 -46.45 -7.30 25.97
C PHE A 22 -45.13 -6.67 26.46
N SER A 23 -45.10 -5.36 26.65
CA SER A 23 -44.06 -4.74 27.47
C SER A 23 -44.70 -4.34 28.81
N CYS A 24 -44.05 -4.69 29.92
CA CYS A 24 -44.44 -4.23 31.25
C CYS A 24 -44.03 -2.76 31.43
N ILE A 25 -44.55 -1.89 30.56
CA ILE A 25 -44.55 -0.45 30.78
C ILE A 25 -45.67 -0.19 31.80
N GLY A 26 -45.28 0.36 32.94
CA GLY A 26 -46.14 0.45 34.12
C GLY A 26 -47.43 1.22 33.86
N GLU A 27 -48.48 0.50 33.47
CA GLU A 27 -49.90 0.84 33.60
C GLU A 27 -50.71 -0.40 33.16
N GLU A 28 -50.85 -1.36 34.09
CA GLU A 28 -51.75 -2.53 34.15
C GLU A 28 -51.06 -3.87 34.44
N MET A 29 -51.54 -4.48 35.52
CA MET A 29 -50.87 -5.47 36.37
C MET A 29 -50.75 -6.86 35.74
N MET A 30 -49.57 -7.20 35.21
CA MET A 30 -48.95 -8.51 35.45
C MET A 30 -47.91 -8.36 36.57
N PRO A 31 -47.71 -9.34 37.46
CA PRO A 31 -46.61 -9.27 38.43
C PRO A 31 -45.30 -9.22 37.65
N CYS A 32 -44.72 -8.02 37.54
CA CYS A 32 -43.44 -7.80 36.89
C CYS A 32 -42.41 -8.65 37.63
N GLY A 33 -41.66 -9.47 36.89
CA GLY A 33 -40.57 -10.26 37.46
C GLY A 33 -39.39 -9.37 37.84
N LYS A 34 -38.23 -10.00 38.06
CA LYS A 34 -36.97 -9.30 38.33
C LYS A 34 -36.63 -8.34 37.17
N LEU A 35 -35.99 -7.20 37.46
CA LEU A 35 -35.45 -6.30 36.43
C LEU A 35 -34.45 -7.05 35.55
N ILE A 36 -34.53 -6.87 34.23
CA ILE A 36 -33.51 -7.36 33.29
C ILE A 36 -32.32 -6.42 33.39
N VAL A 37 -31.16 -6.98 33.73
CA VAL A 37 -29.91 -6.22 33.89
C VAL A 37 -28.86 -6.75 32.92
N VAL A 38 -28.18 -5.83 32.22
CA VAL A 38 -26.98 -6.16 31.46
C VAL A 38 -25.80 -6.14 32.44
N GLN A 39 -25.28 -7.32 32.76
CA GLN A 39 -24.28 -7.50 33.81
C GLN A 39 -22.85 -7.29 33.33
N ARG A 40 -22.58 -7.49 32.03
CA ARG A 40 -21.26 -7.35 31.45
C ARG A 40 -21.30 -7.15 29.95
N ILE A 41 -20.41 -6.30 29.45
CA ILE A 41 -20.05 -6.17 28.04
C ILE A 41 -18.61 -6.71 27.85
N GLY A 42 -18.45 -7.77 27.05
CA GLY A 42 -17.20 -8.52 26.78
C GLY A 42 -16.61 -8.26 25.38
N GLU A 43 -15.28 -8.49 25.24
CA GLU A 43 -14.41 -8.02 24.13
C GLU A 43 -14.19 -9.02 22.99
N GLY A 44 -14.02 -8.47 21.77
CA GLY A 44 -13.10 -9.04 20.80
C GLY A 44 -12.37 -8.04 19.88
N GLY A 45 -11.26 -7.43 20.32
CA GLY A 45 -10.16 -6.88 19.47
C GLY A 45 -9.62 -5.48 19.86
N ASN A 46 -8.31 -5.37 20.19
CA ASN A 46 -7.53 -4.18 20.58
C ASN A 46 -6.84 -3.31 19.50
N ALA A 47 -6.95 -1.98 19.62
CA ALA A 47 -6.06 -0.88 19.14
C ALA A 47 -5.45 -0.84 17.70
N GLY A 48 -5.94 0.10 16.87
CA GLY A 48 -5.19 0.72 15.74
C GLY A 48 -5.97 1.83 15.00
N THR A 49 -5.33 2.97 14.71
CA THR A 49 -5.95 4.31 14.50
C THR A 49 -6.47 4.69 13.10
N ARG A 50 -7.57 5.46 13.10
CA ARG A 50 -8.18 6.37 12.09
C ARG A 50 -9.16 5.77 11.06
N GLY A 51 -10.25 5.26 11.62
CA GLY A 51 -11.67 5.49 11.29
C GLY A 51 -12.42 5.49 12.64
N THR A 52 -13.75 5.56 12.72
CA THR A 52 -14.47 5.39 14.03
C THR A 52 -14.49 3.91 14.48
N VAL A 53 -13.33 3.25 14.43
CA VAL A 53 -13.12 1.82 14.68
C VAL A 53 -13.20 1.56 16.19
N ILE A 54 -14.03 0.61 16.60
CA ILE A 54 -14.07 0.18 18.00
C ILE A 54 -12.88 -0.74 18.22
N SER A 55 -12.00 -0.31 19.11
CA SER A 55 -10.71 -0.93 19.37
C SER A 55 -10.66 -1.53 20.77
N SER A 56 -11.73 -1.47 21.56
CA SER A 56 -11.94 -2.22 22.81
C SER A 56 -13.33 -1.92 23.37
N ASN A 57 -13.79 -2.67 24.37
CA ASN A 57 -15.05 -2.35 25.06
C ASN A 57 -15.01 -1.01 25.79
N THR A 58 -13.82 -0.48 26.07
CA THR A 58 -13.69 0.84 26.69
C THR A 58 -14.18 1.94 25.75
N ASP A 59 -14.05 1.75 24.44
CA ASP A 59 -14.52 2.69 23.43
C ASP A 59 -16.05 2.71 23.35
N LEU A 60 -16.72 1.65 23.82
CA LEU A 60 -18.18 1.61 23.91
C LEU A 60 -18.72 2.35 25.13
N LYS A 61 -17.90 2.84 26.07
CA LYS A 61 -18.41 3.51 27.28
C LYS A 61 -19.12 4.81 26.92
N GLY A 62 -20.36 4.95 27.39
CA GLY A 62 -21.23 6.09 27.08
C GLY A 62 -21.96 5.95 25.74
N GLU A 63 -21.60 4.95 24.92
CA GLU A 63 -22.27 4.71 23.64
C GLU A 63 -23.62 4.00 23.82
N THR A 64 -24.49 4.21 22.84
CA THR A 64 -25.83 3.61 22.80
C THR A 64 -25.90 2.49 21.76
N PHE A 65 -26.33 1.31 22.19
CA PHE A 65 -26.55 0.14 21.34
C PHE A 65 -28.02 -0.27 21.33
N GLY A 66 -28.44 -0.94 20.25
CA GLY A 66 -29.78 -1.49 20.14
C GLY A 66 -29.90 -2.79 20.90
N PHE A 67 -31.01 -2.99 21.60
CA PHE A 67 -31.23 -4.15 22.46
C PHE A 67 -32.63 -4.72 22.24
N PHE A 68 -32.70 -5.90 21.62
CA PHE A 68 -33.94 -6.59 21.30
C PHE A 68 -34.05 -7.89 22.09
N ALA A 69 -35.25 -8.20 22.58
CA ALA A 69 -35.53 -9.47 23.22
C ALA A 69 -36.61 -10.24 22.46
N SER A 70 -36.28 -11.50 22.16
CA SER A 70 -37.21 -12.50 21.68
C SER A 70 -37.61 -13.41 22.84
N LEU A 71 -38.91 -13.53 23.10
CA LEU A 71 -39.48 -14.47 24.05
C LEU A 71 -39.99 -15.70 23.30
N THR A 72 -39.61 -16.89 23.76
CA THR A 72 -40.17 -18.14 23.25
C THR A 72 -40.97 -18.81 24.37
N PRO A 73 -42.31 -18.70 24.36
CA PRO A 73 -43.17 -19.45 25.27
C PRO A 73 -42.97 -20.97 25.10
N ALA A 74 -43.25 -21.74 26.16
CA ALA A 74 -43.16 -23.20 26.10
C ALA A 74 -44.00 -23.77 24.94
N SER A 75 -43.34 -24.47 24.01
CA SER A 75 -43.98 -25.06 22.81
C SER A 75 -44.63 -24.06 21.85
N SER A 76 -44.13 -22.83 21.79
CA SER A 76 -44.52 -21.81 20.81
C SER A 76 -43.35 -21.39 19.91
N THR A 77 -43.64 -20.54 18.93
CA THR A 77 -42.63 -19.85 18.12
C THR A 77 -42.09 -18.60 18.84
N PRO A 78 -40.87 -18.13 18.50
CA PRO A 78 -40.33 -16.90 19.04
C PRO A 78 -41.21 -15.68 18.69
N GLU A 79 -41.46 -14.84 19.69
CA GLU A 79 -42.24 -13.60 19.58
C GLU A 79 -41.41 -12.40 20.08
N GLN A 80 -41.68 -11.22 19.53
CA GLN A 80 -41.04 -9.98 20.00
C GLN A 80 -41.51 -9.69 21.43
N TYR A 81 -40.56 -9.51 22.34
CA TYR A 81 -40.83 -9.07 23.71
C TYR A 81 -40.66 -7.55 23.84
N PHE A 82 -39.46 -7.06 23.52
CA PHE A 82 -39.21 -5.62 23.40
C PHE A 82 -38.17 -5.33 22.32
N ASN A 83 -38.17 -4.08 21.86
CA ASN A 83 -37.13 -3.50 21.02
C ASN A 83 -36.76 -2.14 21.64
N ALA A 84 -35.59 -2.08 22.27
CA ALA A 84 -35.15 -0.96 23.10
C ALA A 84 -33.72 -0.54 22.72
N SER A 85 -33.21 0.45 23.45
CA SER A 85 -31.80 0.83 23.42
C SER A 85 -31.19 0.66 24.81
N ALA A 86 -29.87 0.56 24.87
CA ALA A 86 -29.15 0.56 26.12
C ALA A 86 -27.87 1.38 26.01
N VAL A 87 -27.53 2.08 27.09
CA VAL A 87 -26.33 2.92 27.19
C VAL A 87 -25.30 2.20 28.03
N VAL A 88 -24.07 2.08 27.53
CA VAL A 88 -22.97 1.45 28.24
C VAL A 88 -22.48 2.36 29.36
N ASN A 89 -22.43 1.82 30.57
CA ASN A 89 -21.98 2.54 31.76
C ASN A 89 -20.44 2.49 31.89
N PRO A 90 -19.83 3.36 32.72
CA PRO A 90 -18.37 3.38 32.90
C PRO A 90 -17.74 2.08 33.40
N ASP A 91 -18.53 1.23 34.06
CA ASP A 91 -18.15 -0.08 34.61
C ASP A 91 -18.43 -1.26 33.65
N LEU A 92 -18.82 -0.99 32.40
CA LEU A 92 -19.16 -1.98 31.36
C LEU A 92 -20.43 -2.80 31.65
N THR A 93 -21.29 -2.33 32.55
CA THR A 93 -22.72 -2.68 32.57
C THR A 93 -23.48 -1.82 31.55
N ALA A 94 -24.78 -2.05 31.36
CA ALA A 94 -25.60 -1.15 30.53
C ALA A 94 -26.96 -0.84 31.14
N THR A 95 -27.40 0.40 30.90
CA THR A 95 -28.69 0.93 31.34
C THR A 95 -29.69 0.86 30.18
N ILE A 96 -30.70 0.00 30.30
CA ILE A 96 -31.73 -0.18 29.27
C ILE A 96 -32.75 0.94 29.36
N SER A 97 -33.13 1.51 28.22
CA SER A 97 -34.13 2.57 28.12
C SER A 97 -35.21 2.23 27.08
N PRO A 98 -36.50 2.15 27.48
CA PRO A 98 -36.99 2.15 28.86
C PRO A 98 -36.65 0.85 29.60
N GLU A 99 -36.68 0.86 30.94
CA GLU A 99 -36.43 -0.33 31.77
C GLU A 99 -37.31 -1.53 31.36
N GLN A 100 -36.73 -2.74 31.40
CA GLN A 100 -37.39 -3.98 31.01
C GLN A 100 -37.32 -5.02 32.13
N TYR A 101 -38.34 -5.87 32.23
CA TYR A 101 -38.51 -6.81 33.33
C TYR A 101 -38.66 -8.24 32.79
N TRP A 102 -38.22 -9.23 33.55
CA TRP A 102 -38.46 -10.63 33.20
C TRP A 102 -39.97 -10.92 33.27
N PRO A 103 -40.58 -11.56 32.25
CA PRO A 103 -41.99 -11.91 32.30
C PRO A 103 -42.22 -13.04 33.32
N ALA A 104 -43.40 -13.08 33.95
CA ALA A 104 -43.77 -14.14 34.89
C ALA A 104 -44.29 -15.40 34.17
N LEU A 105 -43.50 -15.96 33.25
CA LEU A 105 -43.89 -17.10 32.41
C LEU A 105 -43.03 -18.34 32.70
N LEU A 106 -43.67 -19.44 33.13
CA LEU A 106 -42.99 -20.69 33.45
C LEU A 106 -42.60 -21.46 32.19
N GLY A 107 -41.35 -21.92 32.12
CA GLY A 107 -40.85 -22.79 31.05
C GLY A 107 -40.57 -22.08 29.72
N ALA A 108 -40.59 -20.74 29.71
CA ALA A 108 -40.19 -19.95 28.55
C ALA A 108 -38.66 -19.75 28.50
N SER A 109 -38.16 -19.35 27.33
CA SER A 109 -36.77 -18.94 27.13
C SER A 109 -36.71 -17.55 26.49
N MET A 110 -35.59 -16.86 26.67
CA MET A 110 -35.34 -15.56 26.05
C MET A 110 -34.01 -15.59 25.29
N LYS A 111 -34.03 -14.96 24.12
CA LYS A 111 -32.85 -14.66 23.33
C LYS A 111 -32.76 -13.15 23.19
N PHE A 112 -31.57 -12.61 23.42
CA PHE A 112 -31.30 -11.19 23.30
C PHE A 112 -30.38 -10.94 22.12
N PHE A 113 -30.73 -9.96 21.30
CA PHE A 113 -29.93 -9.52 20.16
C PHE A 113 -29.48 -8.08 20.42
N SER A 114 -28.21 -7.81 20.19
CA SER A 114 -27.65 -6.47 20.35
C SER A 114 -26.87 -6.05 19.11
N TRP A 115 -26.94 -4.77 18.75
CA TRP A 115 -26.18 -4.22 17.64
C TRP A 115 -25.70 -2.80 17.92
N TYR A 116 -24.59 -2.43 17.30
CA TYR A 116 -24.02 -1.09 17.36
C TYR A 116 -23.53 -0.66 15.97
N PRO A 117 -23.61 0.64 15.62
CA PRO A 117 -24.30 1.71 16.35
C PRO A 117 -25.82 1.59 16.31
N TYR A 118 -26.51 2.06 17.35
CA TYR A 118 -27.98 2.02 17.40
C TYR A 118 -28.63 3.01 16.42
N SER A 119 -28.05 4.20 16.28
CA SER A 119 -28.62 5.31 15.54
C SER A 119 -27.51 6.25 15.04
N GLY A 120 -27.88 7.19 14.17
CA GLY A 120 -26.95 8.12 13.56
C GLY A 120 -26.66 7.78 12.09
N THR A 121 -25.86 8.63 11.45
CA THR A 121 -25.46 8.44 10.05
C THR A 121 -24.64 7.16 9.91
N GLY A 122 -24.98 6.32 8.93
CA GLY A 122 -24.29 5.06 8.67
C GLY A 122 -24.71 3.90 9.57
N ALA A 123 -25.54 4.12 10.59
CA ALA A 123 -25.98 3.04 11.47
C ALA A 123 -26.78 1.97 10.71
N PRO A 124 -26.58 0.67 11.00
CA PRO A 124 -27.32 -0.39 10.38
C PRO A 124 -28.80 -0.32 10.78
N THR A 125 -29.68 -0.71 9.87
CA THR A 125 -31.11 -0.85 10.17
C THR A 125 -31.42 -2.29 10.56
N ALA A 126 -31.72 -2.49 11.85
CA ALA A 126 -32.15 -3.77 12.38
C ALA A 126 -33.61 -4.09 12.03
N ASN A 127 -33.87 -5.33 11.61
CA ASN A 127 -35.18 -5.85 11.29
C ASN A 127 -35.42 -7.18 12.03
N PHE A 128 -36.59 -7.28 12.68
CA PHE A 128 -37.02 -8.42 13.49
C PHE A 128 -38.37 -8.98 13.05
N SER A 129 -38.68 -8.90 11.73
CA SER A 129 -39.92 -9.48 11.17
C SER A 129 -40.08 -10.96 11.51
N ASN A 130 -38.96 -11.67 11.69
CA ASN A 130 -38.89 -12.93 12.40
C ASN A 130 -38.18 -12.67 13.75
N PRO A 131 -38.89 -12.70 14.90
CA PRO A 131 -38.31 -12.39 16.20
C PRO A 131 -37.17 -13.32 16.63
N GLY A 132 -37.11 -14.54 16.05
CA GLY A 132 -36.04 -15.51 16.34
C GLY A 132 -34.69 -15.20 15.70
N GLN A 133 -34.56 -14.11 14.93
CA GLN A 133 -33.32 -13.70 14.27
C GLN A 133 -33.21 -12.17 14.17
N MET A 134 -31.98 -11.67 14.17
CA MET A 134 -31.68 -10.27 13.84
C MET A 134 -31.25 -10.16 12.38
N VAL A 135 -31.82 -9.23 11.62
CA VAL A 135 -31.31 -8.88 10.29
C VAL A 135 -30.79 -7.45 10.31
N LEU A 136 -29.51 -7.24 10.04
CA LEU A 136 -28.89 -5.94 9.90
C LEU A 136 -28.75 -5.58 8.43
N ASN A 137 -29.44 -4.53 7.98
CA ASN A 137 -29.24 -3.93 6.67
C ASN A 137 -28.21 -2.82 6.82
N TYR A 138 -27.11 -2.90 6.09
CA TYR A 138 -26.02 -1.94 6.17
C TYR A 138 -25.60 -1.47 4.79
N THR A 139 -25.25 -0.20 4.71
CA THR A 139 -24.67 0.44 3.53
C THR A 139 -23.48 1.25 4.00
N ALA A 140 -22.28 0.85 3.57
CA ALA A 140 -21.07 1.60 3.81
C ALA A 140 -21.16 2.99 3.15
N ASN A 141 -20.61 3.99 3.83
CA ASN A 141 -20.47 5.32 3.26
C ASN A 141 -19.57 5.25 2.02
N THR A 142 -19.76 6.16 1.06
CA THR A 142 -18.82 6.28 -0.07
C THR A 142 -17.47 6.84 0.35
N ASP A 143 -17.42 7.54 1.47
CA ASP A 143 -16.21 8.12 2.05
C ASP A 143 -15.78 7.32 3.29
N ALA A 144 -14.60 6.72 3.21
CA ALA A 144 -14.01 5.86 4.23
C ALA A 144 -13.88 6.56 5.59
N ALA A 145 -13.61 7.87 5.60
CA ALA A 145 -13.54 8.68 6.82
C ALA A 145 -14.85 8.65 7.65
N ASN A 146 -15.98 8.38 6.98
CA ASN A 146 -17.31 8.33 7.58
C ASN A 146 -17.82 6.89 7.77
N HIS A 147 -16.95 5.89 7.64
CA HIS A 147 -17.33 4.51 7.97
C HIS A 147 -17.60 4.35 9.46
N VAL A 148 -18.54 3.45 9.76
CA VAL A 148 -18.89 3.06 11.12
C VAL A 148 -18.65 1.58 11.30
N ASP A 149 -18.16 1.21 12.48
CA ASP A 149 -17.92 -0.17 12.84
C ASP A 149 -19.21 -0.83 13.32
N VAL A 150 -19.68 -1.80 12.54
CA VAL A 150 -20.93 -2.50 12.83
C VAL A 150 -20.63 -3.72 13.67
N LEU A 151 -21.19 -3.72 14.88
CA LEU A 151 -21.05 -4.81 15.84
C LEU A 151 -22.37 -5.53 16.04
N ALA A 152 -22.30 -6.83 16.29
CA ALA A 152 -23.46 -7.64 16.65
C ALA A 152 -23.18 -8.58 17.82
N ALA A 153 -24.22 -8.92 18.58
CA ALA A 153 -24.14 -9.86 19.69
C ALA A 153 -25.46 -10.64 19.84
N ILE A 154 -25.35 -11.85 20.37
CA ILE A 154 -26.48 -12.68 20.79
C ILE A 154 -26.19 -13.23 22.19
N SER A 155 -27.20 -13.19 23.06
CA SER A 155 -27.12 -13.73 24.41
C SER A 155 -28.34 -14.60 24.73
N GLU A 156 -28.10 -15.76 25.32
CA GLU A 156 -29.13 -16.70 25.79
C GLU A 156 -28.89 -17.05 27.27
N PRO A 157 -29.09 -16.09 28.19
CA PRO A 157 -28.88 -16.34 29.61
C PRO A 157 -29.92 -17.31 30.18
N ALA A 158 -29.58 -17.95 31.29
CA ALA A 158 -30.58 -18.68 32.06
C ALA A 158 -31.66 -17.71 32.59
N TRP A 159 -32.87 -18.25 32.80
CA TRP A 159 -34.02 -17.47 33.18
C TRP A 159 -33.77 -16.65 34.46
N SER A 160 -34.13 -15.37 34.45
CA SER A 160 -33.95 -14.44 35.60
C SER A 160 -32.50 -14.15 36.02
N GLU A 161 -31.52 -14.57 35.22
CA GLU A 161 -30.12 -14.13 35.36
C GLU A 161 -29.89 -12.81 34.63
N GLY A 162 -28.69 -12.23 34.77
CA GLY A 162 -28.34 -11.05 34.01
C GLY A 162 -27.83 -11.41 32.62
N VAL A 163 -27.98 -10.47 31.70
CA VAL A 163 -27.58 -10.62 30.31
C VAL A 163 -26.11 -10.23 30.18
N SER A 164 -25.27 -11.16 29.71
CA SER A 164 -23.89 -10.87 29.32
C SER A 164 -23.85 -10.69 27.81
N ILE A 165 -23.37 -9.54 27.35
CA ILE A 165 -23.29 -9.18 25.93
C ILE A 165 -21.83 -9.29 25.49
N HIS A 166 -21.60 -9.94 24.35
CA HIS A 166 -20.29 -10.02 23.72
C HIS A 166 -20.42 -9.55 22.28
N PHE A 167 -19.85 -8.38 21.97
CA PHE A 167 -19.91 -7.81 20.64
C PHE A 167 -18.82 -8.37 19.76
N TYR A 168 -19.18 -8.64 18.51
CA TYR A 168 -18.29 -9.07 17.46
C TYR A 168 -18.31 -8.06 16.31
N HIS A 169 -17.15 -7.80 15.71
CA HIS A 169 -17.04 -7.06 14.45
C HIS A 169 -17.68 -7.87 13.33
N THR A 170 -18.60 -7.23 12.61
CA THR A 170 -19.35 -7.87 11.50
C THR A 170 -18.80 -7.55 10.12
N LEU A 171 -17.83 -6.64 10.06
CA LEU A 171 -17.18 -6.14 8.85
C LEU A 171 -15.72 -6.60 8.79
N THR A 172 -15.05 -6.35 7.67
CA THR A 172 -13.60 -6.53 7.49
C THR A 172 -12.91 -5.16 7.56
N LYS A 173 -11.83 -5.06 8.33
CA LYS A 173 -11.01 -3.85 8.44
C LYS A 173 -9.97 -3.88 7.35
N VAL A 174 -9.79 -2.77 6.66
CA VAL A 174 -8.84 -2.66 5.56
C VAL A 174 -8.05 -1.35 5.67
N THR A 175 -6.73 -1.43 5.57
CA THR A 175 -5.85 -0.24 5.56
C THR A 175 -4.80 -0.35 4.48
N PHE A 176 -4.08 0.76 4.27
CA PHE A 176 -2.99 0.83 3.31
C PHE A 176 -1.70 1.35 3.94
N THR A 177 -0.60 0.70 3.60
CA THR A 177 0.75 1.18 3.88
C THR A 177 1.46 1.49 2.56
N PHE A 178 2.27 2.53 2.55
CA PHE A 178 2.99 3.00 1.38
C PHE A 178 4.47 3.09 1.67
N LYS A 179 5.29 2.70 0.69
CA LYS A 179 6.75 2.86 0.69
C LYS A 179 7.25 3.19 -0.70
N LYS A 180 8.19 4.13 -0.80
CA LYS A 180 8.93 4.40 -2.03
C LYS A 180 10.22 3.58 -2.05
N VAL A 181 10.56 3.00 -3.21
CA VAL A 181 11.79 2.25 -3.44
C VAL A 181 12.46 2.70 -4.73
N ASP A 182 13.79 2.63 -4.77
CA ASP A 182 14.56 3.03 -5.94
C ASP A 182 14.23 2.18 -7.18
N PRO A 183 14.20 2.77 -8.39
CA PRO A 183 14.43 4.19 -8.68
C PRO A 183 13.23 5.08 -8.31
N VAL A 184 13.44 6.15 -7.55
CA VAL A 184 12.37 6.93 -6.90
C VAL A 184 11.92 8.17 -7.73
N PRO A 185 10.61 8.51 -7.77
CA PRO A 185 10.13 9.83 -8.17
C PRO A 185 10.43 10.87 -7.07
N ASP A 186 10.90 12.09 -7.41
CA ASP A 186 11.32 13.13 -6.45
C ASP A 186 10.34 13.30 -5.27
N VAL A 187 9.04 13.39 -5.57
CA VAL A 187 7.94 13.46 -4.58
C VAL A 187 6.73 12.70 -5.11
N VAL A 188 6.26 11.69 -4.37
CA VAL A 188 5.00 10.98 -4.64
C VAL A 188 3.99 11.35 -3.57
N THR A 189 2.83 11.87 -3.97
CA THR A 189 1.70 12.12 -3.08
C THR A 189 0.51 11.24 -3.46
N ILE A 190 -0.10 10.62 -2.47
CA ILE A 190 -1.35 9.86 -2.63
C ILE A 190 -2.52 10.83 -2.49
N GLU A 191 -3.32 10.99 -3.53
CA GLU A 191 -4.47 11.92 -3.50
C GLU A 191 -5.75 11.20 -3.09
N LYS A 192 -5.92 9.95 -3.55
CA LYS A 192 -7.11 9.15 -3.32
C LYS A 192 -6.78 7.66 -3.37
N ILE A 193 -7.43 6.90 -2.49
CA ILE A 193 -7.48 5.44 -2.51
C ILE A 193 -8.95 5.07 -2.71
N GLU A 194 -9.28 4.27 -3.72
CA GLU A 194 -10.67 3.91 -4.04
C GLU A 194 -10.81 2.43 -4.32
N PHE A 195 -11.72 1.76 -3.60
CA PHE A 195 -12.26 0.48 -4.03
C PHE A 195 -13.40 0.72 -5.01
N GLN A 196 -13.38 0.02 -6.14
CA GLN A 196 -14.46 0.04 -7.13
C GLN A 196 -15.08 -1.34 -7.31
N ASN A 197 -16.40 -1.37 -7.49
CA ASN A 197 -17.20 -2.58 -7.67
C ASN A 197 -17.04 -3.64 -6.56
N VAL A 198 -16.81 -3.20 -5.33
CA VAL A 198 -16.75 -4.08 -4.14
C VAL A 198 -18.06 -4.03 -3.37
N GLY A 199 -18.30 -5.00 -2.47
CA GLY A 199 -19.50 -5.01 -1.63
C GLY A 199 -19.66 -3.71 -0.84
N LYS A 200 -20.74 -2.96 -1.12
CA LYS A 200 -21.03 -1.67 -0.49
C LYS A 200 -22.22 -1.74 0.46
N SER A 201 -23.24 -2.52 0.12
CA SER A 201 -24.40 -2.73 0.98
C SER A 201 -24.87 -4.16 0.94
N GLY A 202 -25.49 -4.61 2.02
CA GLY A 202 -25.94 -5.99 2.16
C GLY A 202 -26.76 -6.21 3.41
N LYS A 203 -27.09 -7.48 3.64
CA LYS A 203 -27.88 -7.95 4.76
C LYS A 203 -27.17 -9.04 5.53
N LEU A 204 -26.90 -8.79 6.80
CA LEU A 204 -26.41 -9.80 7.73
C LEU A 204 -27.59 -10.39 8.50
N THR A 205 -27.83 -11.70 8.37
CA THR A 205 -28.87 -12.41 9.13
C THR A 205 -28.24 -13.25 10.22
N ILE A 206 -28.64 -13.02 11.46
CA ILE A 206 -28.04 -13.63 12.65
C ILE A 206 -29.15 -14.33 13.46
N PRO A 207 -29.41 -15.63 13.21
CA PRO A 207 -30.32 -16.42 14.03
C PRO A 207 -29.65 -16.91 15.31
N ASN A 208 -28.37 -17.25 15.23
CA ASN A 208 -27.48 -17.68 16.31
C ASN A 208 -26.07 -17.17 15.99
N ILE A 209 -25.17 -17.18 16.98
CA ILE A 209 -23.74 -16.98 16.68
C ILE A 209 -23.26 -18.19 15.86
N PRO A 210 -22.61 -17.96 14.70
CA PRO A 210 -21.99 -19.02 13.91
C PRO A 210 -21.10 -19.93 14.77
N ALA A 211 -21.21 -21.24 14.56
CA ALA A 211 -20.39 -22.23 15.25
C ALA A 211 -18.99 -22.38 14.62
N THR A 212 -18.88 -22.03 13.33
CA THR A 212 -17.60 -21.87 12.64
C THR A 212 -16.99 -20.54 13.02
N THR A 213 -15.69 -20.58 13.31
CA THR A 213 -14.91 -19.39 13.56
C THR A 213 -13.93 -19.15 12.44
N THR A 214 -13.62 -17.88 12.17
CA THR A 214 -12.50 -17.46 11.31
C THR A 214 -11.17 -17.95 11.89
N GLU A 215 -10.07 -17.74 11.17
CA GLU A 215 -8.70 -18.07 11.63
C GLU A 215 -8.39 -17.47 13.02
N HIS A 216 -9.06 -16.36 13.37
CA HIS A 216 -8.89 -15.60 14.61
C HIS A 216 -9.94 -15.90 15.70
N ASN A 217 -10.61 -17.05 15.63
CA ASN A 217 -11.62 -17.48 16.61
C ASN A 217 -12.82 -16.51 16.73
N LYS A 218 -13.11 -15.72 15.70
CA LYS A 218 -14.31 -14.87 15.63
C LYS A 218 -15.44 -15.59 14.90
N PRO A 219 -16.72 -15.31 15.17
CA PRO A 219 -17.81 -15.92 14.43
C PRO A 219 -17.78 -15.52 12.96
N ASP A 220 -17.89 -16.53 12.10
CA ASP A 220 -17.94 -16.35 10.64
C ASP A 220 -19.34 -15.85 10.19
N PHE A 221 -19.49 -14.52 10.11
CA PHE A 221 -20.75 -13.88 9.73
C PHE A 221 -20.93 -13.78 8.22
N VAL A 222 -22.02 -14.35 7.71
CA VAL A 222 -22.34 -14.36 6.28
C VAL A 222 -23.30 -13.23 5.89
N TRP A 223 -22.89 -12.44 4.91
CA TRP A 223 -23.68 -11.36 4.33
C TRP A 223 -24.35 -11.79 3.02
N ASN A 224 -25.61 -11.38 2.82
CA ASN A 224 -26.41 -11.70 1.64
C ASN A 224 -26.94 -10.42 0.97
N ASP A 225 -27.53 -10.57 -0.22
CA ASP A 225 -28.09 -9.46 -1.01
C ASP A 225 -27.07 -8.33 -1.26
N ILE A 226 -25.81 -8.71 -1.53
CA ILE A 226 -24.71 -7.77 -1.73
C ILE A 226 -24.96 -6.92 -2.98
N THR A 227 -24.94 -5.61 -2.82
CA THR A 227 -24.86 -4.65 -3.92
C THR A 227 -23.48 -4.03 -3.91
N THR A 228 -22.82 -4.05 -5.07
CA THR A 228 -21.49 -3.50 -5.24
C THR A 228 -21.51 -1.99 -5.47
N GLY A 229 -20.40 -1.33 -5.16
CA GLY A 229 -20.23 0.09 -5.41
C GLY A 229 -18.80 0.55 -5.20
N ASN A 230 -18.63 1.87 -5.12
CA ASN A 230 -17.33 2.50 -4.93
C ASN A 230 -17.24 3.15 -3.55
N ILE A 231 -16.06 3.05 -2.95
CA ILE A 231 -15.73 3.59 -1.63
C ILE A 231 -14.32 4.17 -1.71
N SER A 232 -14.14 5.40 -1.24
CA SER A 232 -12.87 6.13 -1.36
C SER A 232 -12.41 6.74 -0.04
N SER A 233 -11.10 6.85 0.12
CA SER A 233 -10.44 7.74 1.07
C SER A 233 -9.73 8.84 0.28
N ILE A 234 -9.96 10.10 0.63
CA ILE A 234 -9.34 11.27 -0.01
C ILE A 234 -8.33 11.86 0.96
N LEU A 235 -7.08 11.99 0.53
CA LEU A 235 -5.98 12.43 1.38
C LEU A 235 -5.59 13.87 1.03
N ALA A 236 -5.92 14.80 1.92
CA ALA A 236 -5.54 16.22 1.77
C ALA A 236 -4.18 16.55 2.41
N ASP A 237 -3.82 15.87 3.52
CA ASP A 237 -2.62 16.10 4.31
C ASP A 237 -1.92 14.77 4.65
N ASN A 238 -0.63 14.81 5.03
CA ASN A 238 0.19 13.63 5.37
C ASN A 238 0.20 12.53 4.30
N ASN A 239 0.19 12.96 3.03
CA ASN A 239 -0.01 12.09 1.89
C ASN A 239 1.25 11.82 1.06
N THR A 240 2.41 12.27 1.53
CA THR A 240 3.69 12.13 0.82
C THR A 240 4.36 10.82 1.19
N VAL A 241 4.63 9.97 0.20
CA VAL A 241 5.25 8.65 0.38
C VAL A 241 6.75 8.81 0.68
N THR A 242 7.23 8.05 1.67
CA THR A 242 8.62 8.05 2.15
C THR A 242 9.31 6.71 1.89
N GLU A 243 10.63 6.67 2.10
CA GLU A 243 11.41 5.41 2.07
C GLU A 243 11.07 4.50 3.25
N GLU A 244 10.58 5.08 4.34
CA GLU A 244 9.97 4.32 5.44
C GLU A 244 8.52 3.97 5.11
N VAL A 245 8.05 2.84 5.64
CA VAL A 245 6.67 2.41 5.50
C VAL A 245 5.78 3.34 6.32
N VAL A 246 4.77 3.92 5.67
CA VAL A 246 3.83 4.82 6.33
C VAL A 246 2.41 4.36 6.05
N LEU A 247 1.59 4.27 7.09
CA LEU A 247 0.15 4.05 6.98
C LEU A 247 -0.50 5.35 6.48
N MET A 248 -1.26 5.26 5.39
CA MET A 248 -1.92 6.42 4.79
C MET A 248 -3.35 6.12 4.39
N GLY A 249 -4.16 7.17 4.35
CA GLY A 249 -5.59 7.08 4.10
C GLY A 249 -6.38 6.72 5.35
N ASP A 250 -7.69 6.68 5.18
CA ASP A 250 -8.63 6.28 6.21
C ASP A 250 -8.71 4.76 6.32
N THR A 251 -9.17 4.29 7.48
CA THR A 251 -9.52 2.88 7.65
C THR A 251 -10.82 2.57 6.93
N PHE A 252 -10.77 1.60 6.04
CA PHE A 252 -11.94 1.08 5.34
C PHE A 252 -12.57 -0.03 6.18
N LEU A 253 -13.89 0.05 6.38
CA LEU A 253 -14.69 -1.00 7.01
C LEU A 253 -15.62 -1.59 5.95
N MET A 254 -15.24 -2.74 5.43
CA MET A 254 -15.77 -3.35 4.21
C MET A 254 -16.70 -4.51 4.54
N LEU A 255 -17.66 -4.80 3.66
CA LEU A 255 -18.47 -6.01 3.81
C LEU A 255 -17.59 -7.24 3.56
N PRO A 256 -17.67 -8.28 4.41
CA PRO A 256 -16.99 -9.55 4.19
C PRO A 256 -17.32 -10.11 2.81
N THR A 257 -16.33 -10.67 2.14
CA THR A 257 -16.42 -11.23 0.79
C THR A 257 -15.36 -12.32 0.62
N ASP A 258 -15.79 -13.52 0.23
CA ASP A 258 -14.89 -14.62 -0.05
C ASP A 258 -14.07 -14.33 -1.32
N ALA A 259 -12.86 -14.89 -1.38
CA ALA A 259 -11.93 -14.69 -2.49
C ALA A 259 -12.55 -15.01 -3.86
N ASP A 260 -13.35 -16.07 -3.92
CA ASP A 260 -14.04 -16.53 -5.15
C ASP A 260 -15.24 -15.68 -5.53
N ASP A 261 -15.79 -14.90 -4.59
CA ASP A 261 -17.02 -14.12 -4.75
C ASP A 261 -16.77 -12.67 -5.19
N PHE A 262 -15.51 -12.21 -5.21
CA PHE A 262 -15.18 -10.91 -5.77
C PHE A 262 -15.56 -10.84 -7.26
N PRO A 263 -16.31 -9.81 -7.70
CA PRO A 263 -16.56 -9.57 -9.12
C PRO A 263 -15.25 -9.44 -9.89
N ALA A 264 -15.22 -9.94 -11.13
CA ALA A 264 -14.04 -9.81 -12.00
C ALA A 264 -13.65 -8.34 -12.29
N THR A 265 -14.57 -7.40 -12.06
CA THR A 265 -14.37 -5.95 -12.22
C THR A 265 -14.03 -5.24 -10.90
N ALA A 266 -13.91 -5.96 -9.79
CA ALA A 266 -13.54 -5.40 -8.50
C ALA A 266 -12.05 -5.01 -8.51
N LYS A 267 -11.76 -3.75 -8.12
CA LYS A 267 -10.40 -3.21 -8.20
C LYS A 267 -10.13 -2.15 -7.15
N ILE A 268 -8.86 -1.98 -6.85
CA ILE A 268 -8.30 -0.87 -6.08
C ILE A 268 -7.73 0.13 -7.06
N VAL A 269 -8.09 1.41 -6.91
CA VAL A 269 -7.58 2.52 -7.70
C VAL A 269 -6.83 3.47 -6.78
N ILE A 270 -5.55 3.68 -7.07
CA ILE A 270 -4.70 4.62 -6.35
C ILE A 270 -4.44 5.82 -7.26
N THR A 271 -4.90 6.99 -6.83
CA THR A 271 -4.63 8.27 -7.50
C THR A 271 -3.43 8.93 -6.85
N THR A 272 -2.43 9.25 -7.66
CA THR A 272 -1.22 9.97 -7.24
C THR A 272 -1.08 11.28 -8.03
N ASN A 273 -0.14 12.13 -7.64
CA ASN A 273 0.26 13.31 -8.43
C ASN A 273 0.79 12.96 -9.85
N PHE A 274 1.07 11.69 -10.14
CA PHE A 274 1.47 11.19 -11.46
C PHE A 274 0.34 10.48 -12.23
N GLY A 275 -0.88 10.48 -11.68
CA GLY A 275 -2.07 9.87 -12.27
C GLY A 275 -2.57 8.63 -11.53
N GLU A 276 -3.54 7.96 -12.14
CA GLU A 276 -4.23 6.80 -11.57
C GLU A 276 -3.53 5.48 -11.88
N ARG A 277 -3.61 4.54 -10.94
CA ARG A 277 -3.17 3.15 -11.08
C ARG A 277 -4.27 2.22 -10.60
N GLU A 278 -4.54 1.17 -11.36
CA GLU A 278 -5.60 0.22 -11.08
C GLU A 278 -5.00 -1.16 -10.78
N PHE A 279 -5.51 -1.83 -9.75
CA PHE A 279 -5.13 -3.17 -9.34
C PHE A 279 -6.39 -4.01 -9.22
N LEU A 280 -6.53 -5.06 -10.04
CA LEU A 280 -7.65 -5.97 -9.91
C LEU A 280 -7.52 -6.77 -8.62
N LEU A 281 -8.60 -6.85 -7.83
CA LEU A 281 -8.59 -7.61 -6.57
C LEU A 281 -8.24 -9.08 -6.81
N LYS A 282 -8.73 -9.66 -7.90
CA LYS A 282 -8.47 -11.04 -8.28
C LYS A 282 -6.99 -11.34 -8.51
N ASP A 283 -6.26 -10.43 -9.16
CA ASP A 283 -4.82 -10.60 -9.40
C ASP A 283 -4.03 -10.59 -8.09
N ILE A 284 -4.47 -9.78 -7.13
CA ILE A 284 -3.86 -9.70 -5.79
C ILE A 284 -4.13 -10.99 -5.00
N LEU A 285 -5.37 -11.50 -5.09
CA LEU A 285 -5.79 -12.75 -4.45
C LEU A 285 -5.05 -13.96 -5.03
N ASP A 286 -4.85 -14.02 -6.34
CA ASP A 286 -4.11 -15.10 -6.99
C ASP A 286 -2.62 -15.11 -6.58
N ALA A 287 -2.03 -13.93 -6.34
CA ALA A 287 -0.64 -13.78 -5.93
C ALA A 287 -0.43 -14.06 -4.42
N ASN A 288 -1.37 -13.65 -3.57
CA ASN A 288 -1.40 -13.97 -2.15
C ASN A 288 -2.84 -14.25 -1.71
N PRO A 289 -3.25 -15.53 -1.66
CA PRO A 289 -4.61 -15.91 -1.30
C PRO A 289 -5.01 -15.37 0.07
N HIS A 290 -6.10 -14.61 0.11
CA HIS A 290 -6.75 -14.12 1.33
C HIS A 290 -8.25 -13.97 1.09
N SER A 291 -9.06 -13.96 2.13
CA SER A 291 -10.49 -13.60 2.10
C SER A 291 -10.69 -12.24 2.79
N TRP A 292 -11.86 -11.63 2.61
CA TRP A 292 -12.32 -10.60 3.53
C TRP A 292 -13.31 -11.25 4.48
N GLU A 293 -12.86 -11.78 5.61
CA GLU A 293 -13.78 -12.36 6.59
C GLU A 293 -14.21 -11.35 7.65
N SER A 294 -15.30 -11.67 8.32
CA SER A 294 -15.84 -10.83 9.39
C SER A 294 -14.90 -10.78 10.59
N GLY A 295 -14.57 -9.58 11.04
CA GLY A 295 -13.67 -9.37 12.16
C GLY A 295 -12.21 -9.66 11.83
N GLU A 296 -11.83 -9.65 10.56
CA GLU A 296 -10.44 -9.70 10.10
C GLU A 296 -9.91 -8.33 9.68
N TYR A 297 -8.58 -8.20 9.71
CA TYR A 297 -7.89 -7.02 9.24
C TYR A 297 -6.96 -7.37 8.08
N ILE A 298 -7.17 -6.74 6.93
CA ILE A 298 -6.28 -6.82 5.78
C ILE A 298 -5.51 -5.51 5.63
N ASN A 299 -4.19 -5.58 5.67
CA ASN A 299 -3.35 -4.46 5.27
C ASN A 299 -2.85 -4.64 3.84
N TYR A 300 -3.16 -3.69 2.96
CA TYR A 300 -2.59 -3.64 1.62
C TYR A 300 -1.28 -2.83 1.64
N ASN A 301 -0.18 -3.46 1.25
CA ASN A 301 1.13 -2.85 1.20
C ASN A 301 1.45 -2.43 -0.23
N LEU A 302 1.56 -1.11 -0.48
CA LEU A 302 1.93 -0.58 -1.78
C LEU A 302 3.40 -0.12 -1.77
N THR A 303 4.18 -0.72 -2.67
CA THR A 303 5.54 -0.29 -2.97
C THR A 303 5.57 0.45 -4.30
N ILE A 304 6.10 1.66 -4.30
CA ILE A 304 6.13 2.57 -5.46
C ILE A 304 7.57 2.84 -5.90
N SER A 305 7.83 2.74 -7.20
CA SER A 305 9.03 3.24 -7.89
C SER A 305 8.65 3.93 -9.20
N ASN A 306 9.61 4.53 -9.88
CA ASN A 306 9.46 5.07 -11.25
C ASN A 306 9.09 3.98 -12.27
N GLU A 307 9.38 2.71 -11.98
CA GLU A 307 9.24 1.60 -12.94
C GLU A 307 8.10 0.64 -12.57
N THR A 308 7.77 0.50 -11.29
CA THR A 308 6.82 -0.50 -10.80
C THR A 308 5.97 0.00 -9.64
N TYR A 309 4.69 -0.39 -9.66
CA TYR A 309 3.78 -0.30 -8.54
C TYR A 309 3.42 -1.74 -8.16
N GLN A 310 3.78 -2.16 -6.94
CA GLN A 310 3.48 -3.49 -6.45
C GLN A 310 2.57 -3.39 -5.24
N LEU A 311 1.42 -4.05 -5.33
CA LEU A 311 0.44 -4.14 -4.26
C LEU A 311 0.38 -5.58 -3.77
N SER A 312 0.55 -5.78 -2.47
CA SER A 312 0.35 -7.07 -1.81
C SER A 312 -0.61 -6.92 -0.63
N ALA A 313 -1.26 -8.01 -0.23
CA ALA A 313 -2.12 -8.05 0.95
C ALA A 313 -1.42 -8.81 2.08
N THR A 314 -1.64 -8.38 3.32
CA THR A 314 -1.22 -9.09 4.53
C THR A 314 -2.46 -9.23 5.43
N PRO A 315 -2.99 -10.45 5.60
CA PRO A 315 -3.98 -10.74 6.63
C PRO A 315 -3.35 -10.60 8.02
N LEU A 316 -4.10 -10.02 8.94
CA LEU A 316 -3.73 -9.70 10.31
C LEU A 316 -4.94 -9.93 11.22
N GLU A 317 -4.69 -10.15 12.52
CA GLU A 317 -5.79 -10.11 13.48
C GLU A 317 -6.36 -8.67 13.53
N TRP A 318 -7.67 -8.49 13.77
CA TRP A 318 -8.31 -7.16 13.83
C TRP A 318 -7.61 -6.19 14.79
N ASP A 319 -7.03 -6.77 15.84
CA ASP A 319 -6.34 -6.15 16.95
C ASP A 319 -4.82 -6.07 16.84
N GLU A 320 -4.30 -6.54 15.73
CA GLU A 320 -2.95 -6.22 15.35
C GLU A 320 -2.96 -4.81 14.72
N SER A 321 -2.22 -3.89 15.32
CA SER A 321 -1.60 -2.84 14.50
C SER A 321 -0.74 -3.56 13.47
N PRO A 322 -0.66 -3.11 12.21
CA PRO A 322 0.22 -3.74 11.24
C PRO A 322 1.62 -3.72 11.83
N VAL A 323 2.04 -4.88 12.35
CA VAL A 323 3.41 -5.10 12.78
C VAL A 323 4.21 -5.00 11.50
N ASN A 324 5.47 -4.56 11.60
CA ASN A 324 6.41 -4.61 10.49
C ASN A 324 6.55 -6.06 9.98
N VAL A 325 5.60 -6.48 9.15
CA VAL A 325 5.68 -7.65 8.28
C VAL A 325 5.99 -7.07 6.91
N ILE A 326 7.13 -6.38 6.85
CA ILE A 326 7.88 -6.35 5.61
C ILE A 326 8.57 -7.70 5.61
N PHE A 327 8.27 -8.54 4.61
CA PHE A 327 9.06 -9.74 4.40
C PHE A 327 10.54 -9.32 4.34
N ASP A 328 11.29 -9.66 5.38
CA ASP A 328 12.73 -9.39 5.57
C ASP A 328 13.63 -10.15 4.56
N LYS A 329 13.08 -10.56 3.42
CA LYS A 329 13.77 -11.21 2.30
C LYS A 329 13.09 -10.90 0.96
N GLN A 330 12.66 -9.66 0.73
CA GLN A 330 12.18 -9.29 -0.61
C GLN A 330 13.36 -9.32 -1.59
N TYR A 331 13.22 -10.11 -2.66
CA TYR A 331 14.23 -10.22 -3.69
C TYR A 331 14.35 -8.90 -4.48
N TYR A 332 15.56 -8.38 -4.66
CA TYR A 332 15.86 -7.16 -5.42
C TYR A 332 16.83 -7.46 -6.55
N LEU A 333 16.86 -6.60 -7.57
CA LEU A 333 17.86 -6.59 -8.64
C LEU A 333 18.27 -5.14 -8.88
N LYS A 334 19.45 -4.74 -8.42
CA LYS A 334 19.97 -3.37 -8.52
C LYS A 334 21.10 -3.33 -9.54
N LEU A 335 21.06 -2.36 -10.44
CA LEU A 335 22.14 -2.06 -11.39
C LEU A 335 22.70 -0.67 -11.07
N SER A 336 24.01 -0.50 -11.20
CA SER A 336 24.68 0.82 -11.09
C SER A 336 24.23 1.80 -12.18
N GLN A 337 23.87 1.28 -13.37
CA GLN A 337 23.29 2.03 -14.47
C GLN A 337 22.50 1.09 -15.41
N THR A 338 21.52 1.64 -16.12
CA THR A 338 20.66 0.92 -17.10
C THR A 338 20.90 1.37 -18.54
N LYS A 339 21.90 2.22 -18.75
CA LYS A 339 22.25 2.76 -20.06
C LYS A 339 23.76 2.84 -20.20
N VAL A 340 24.27 2.55 -21.39
CA VAL A 340 25.65 2.76 -21.79
C VAL A 340 25.67 3.58 -23.06
N GLN A 341 26.35 4.72 -23.05
CA GLN A 341 26.39 5.71 -24.12
C GLN A 341 27.83 6.11 -24.43
N THR A 342 28.29 5.84 -25.65
CA THR A 342 29.67 6.13 -26.04
C THR A 342 29.77 6.81 -27.40
N ALA A 343 30.81 7.61 -27.60
CA ALA A 343 31.23 8.07 -28.92
C ALA A 343 31.87 6.91 -29.70
N ARG A 344 32.41 7.21 -30.89
CA ARG A 344 32.89 6.19 -31.83
C ARG A 344 33.97 5.27 -31.26
N ASN A 345 34.84 5.77 -30.38
CA ASN A 345 35.98 5.01 -29.90
C ASN A 345 35.55 3.74 -29.15
N ALA A 346 36.40 2.72 -29.20
CA ALA A 346 36.18 1.52 -28.41
C ALA A 346 36.17 1.85 -26.91
N ALA A 347 35.22 1.27 -26.19
CA ALA A 347 35.03 1.50 -24.76
C ALA A 347 34.65 0.20 -24.06
N THR A 348 35.07 0.08 -22.81
CA THR A 348 34.61 -0.97 -21.90
C THR A 348 33.99 -0.30 -20.69
N VAL A 349 32.75 -0.68 -20.39
CA VAL A 349 31.94 -0.11 -19.32
C VAL A 349 31.49 -1.24 -18.42
N ASP A 350 31.78 -1.12 -17.14
CA ASP A 350 31.45 -2.12 -16.14
C ASP A 350 30.22 -1.66 -15.35
N ILE A 351 29.18 -2.50 -15.35
CA ILE A 351 27.95 -2.28 -14.60
C ILE A 351 27.95 -3.23 -13.42
N GLU A 352 28.02 -2.68 -12.21
CA GLU A 352 27.77 -3.45 -11.00
C GLU A 352 26.29 -3.85 -10.93
N VAL A 353 26.03 -5.13 -10.66
CA VAL A 353 24.70 -5.68 -10.43
C VAL A 353 24.67 -6.37 -9.07
N LYS A 354 23.65 -6.10 -8.26
CA LYS A 354 23.43 -6.74 -6.95
C LYS A 354 22.04 -7.33 -6.87
N THR A 355 21.93 -8.53 -6.32
CA THR A 355 20.64 -9.17 -6.05
C THR A 355 20.74 -10.08 -4.83
N ASN A 356 19.69 -10.14 -4.01
CA ASN A 356 19.53 -11.17 -2.99
C ASN A 356 18.58 -12.30 -3.45
N TYR A 357 18.31 -12.43 -4.75
CA TYR A 357 17.46 -13.50 -5.29
C TYR A 357 18.08 -14.86 -4.96
N ASP A 358 17.44 -15.59 -4.03
CA ASP A 358 17.79 -16.97 -3.68
C ASP A 358 16.69 -17.88 -4.22
N ALA A 359 17.07 -18.91 -4.97
CA ALA A 359 16.09 -19.70 -5.71
C ALA A 359 15.28 -20.59 -4.74
N ASN A 360 13.97 -20.45 -4.76
CA ASN A 360 13.08 -21.51 -4.29
C ASN A 360 13.09 -22.63 -5.36
N PRO A 361 13.41 -23.89 -5.00
CA PRO A 361 13.50 -25.01 -5.95
C PRO A 361 12.24 -25.23 -6.80
N ASP A 362 11.08 -24.72 -6.38
CA ASP A 362 9.80 -24.92 -7.07
C ASP A 362 9.45 -23.81 -8.08
N THR A 363 10.27 -22.76 -8.21
CA THR A 363 9.97 -21.58 -9.07
C THR A 363 10.54 -21.67 -10.49
N GLY A 364 11.45 -22.60 -10.76
CA GLY A 364 12.06 -22.77 -12.08
C GLY A 364 13.12 -21.72 -12.48
N TYR A 365 13.43 -20.75 -11.61
CA TYR A 365 14.48 -19.75 -11.83
C TYR A 365 15.73 -20.04 -10.98
N PRO A 366 16.96 -19.83 -11.49
CA PRO A 366 18.18 -20.03 -10.71
C PRO A 366 18.45 -18.88 -9.74
N ALA A 367 19.21 -19.15 -8.69
CA ALA A 367 19.61 -18.14 -7.70
C ALA A 367 20.55 -17.11 -8.33
N GLY A 368 20.46 -15.88 -7.86
CA GLY A 368 21.22 -14.74 -8.36
C GLY A 368 20.69 -14.18 -9.68
N ALA A 369 21.57 -13.49 -10.42
CA ALA A 369 21.22 -12.83 -11.67
C ALA A 369 21.62 -13.66 -12.90
N LEU A 370 20.88 -13.46 -14.00
CA LEU A 370 21.13 -14.02 -15.32
C LEU A 370 21.21 -12.91 -16.36
N LEU A 371 22.16 -13.03 -17.28
CA LEU A 371 22.28 -12.16 -18.45
C LEU A 371 21.50 -12.78 -19.62
N ASP A 372 20.49 -12.07 -20.10
CA ASP A 372 19.73 -12.42 -21.29
C ASP A 372 20.14 -11.52 -22.46
N LYS A 373 20.60 -12.15 -23.55
CA LYS A 373 21.06 -11.51 -24.78
C LYS A 373 20.08 -11.68 -25.93
N ASN A 374 18.87 -12.16 -25.67
CA ASN A 374 17.86 -12.39 -26.69
C ASN A 374 17.53 -11.08 -27.41
N GLY A 375 17.70 -11.07 -28.73
CA GLY A 375 17.48 -9.89 -29.57
C GLY A 375 18.60 -8.83 -29.49
N MET A 376 19.72 -9.11 -28.82
CA MET A 376 20.89 -8.23 -28.81
C MET A 376 21.66 -8.34 -30.13
N GLU A 377 21.97 -7.21 -30.76
CA GLU A 377 22.86 -7.16 -31.92
C GLU A 377 24.30 -7.62 -31.59
N SER A 378 24.98 -8.21 -32.58
CA SER A 378 26.29 -8.85 -32.39
C SER A 378 27.50 -7.91 -32.36
N TRP A 379 27.30 -6.60 -32.61
CA TRP A 379 28.41 -5.63 -32.60
C TRP A 379 28.92 -5.32 -31.20
N VAL A 380 28.13 -5.55 -30.15
CA VAL A 380 28.53 -5.35 -28.75
C VAL A 380 28.75 -6.70 -28.07
N THR A 381 29.75 -6.77 -27.20
CA THR A 381 29.96 -7.94 -26.35
C THR A 381 29.61 -7.59 -24.91
N VAL A 382 28.66 -8.32 -24.31
CA VAL A 382 28.30 -8.15 -22.90
C VAL A 382 28.62 -9.45 -22.17
N ASN A 383 29.39 -9.39 -21.10
CA ASN A 383 29.70 -10.56 -20.29
C ASN A 383 29.37 -10.28 -18.83
N MET A 384 28.76 -11.25 -18.15
CA MET A 384 28.43 -11.14 -16.74
C MET A 384 29.23 -12.16 -15.95
N THR A 385 29.90 -11.70 -14.90
CA THR A 385 30.70 -12.54 -14.00
C THR A 385 30.30 -12.24 -12.56
N GLN A 386 30.00 -13.26 -11.76
CA GLN A 386 29.77 -13.08 -10.33
C GLN A 386 31.08 -12.70 -9.65
N THR A 387 31.09 -11.58 -8.94
CA THR A 387 32.27 -11.05 -8.25
C THR A 387 32.31 -11.45 -6.78
N SER A 388 31.15 -11.54 -6.11
CA SER A 388 31.07 -11.97 -4.72
C SER A 388 29.70 -12.55 -4.33
N PHE A 389 29.68 -13.28 -3.23
CA PHE A 389 28.47 -13.64 -2.49
C PHE A 389 28.75 -13.48 -0.99
N SER A 390 28.02 -12.59 -0.32
CA SER A 390 28.17 -12.31 1.11
C SER A 390 26.82 -11.95 1.70
N GLU A 391 26.51 -12.47 2.90
CA GLU A 391 25.29 -12.16 3.65
C GLU A 391 23.99 -12.33 2.82
N GLY A 392 23.95 -13.32 1.91
CA GLY A 392 22.78 -13.58 1.06
C GLY A 392 22.65 -12.66 -0.16
N VAL A 393 23.65 -11.84 -0.47
CA VAL A 393 23.69 -10.96 -1.64
C VAL A 393 24.68 -11.47 -2.67
N TYR A 394 24.20 -11.71 -3.89
CA TYR A 394 25.00 -11.95 -5.09
C TYR A 394 25.39 -10.61 -5.71
N THR A 395 26.68 -10.43 -6.01
CA THR A 395 27.19 -9.28 -6.76
C THR A 395 27.81 -9.78 -8.06
N TYR A 396 27.53 -9.08 -9.16
CA TYR A 396 28.06 -9.36 -10.49
C TYR A 396 28.68 -8.09 -11.07
N ASN A 397 29.69 -8.29 -11.91
CA ASN A 397 30.13 -7.30 -12.87
C ASN A 397 29.60 -7.68 -14.26
N VAL A 398 28.85 -6.78 -14.88
CA VAL A 398 28.44 -6.86 -16.28
C VAL A 398 29.36 -5.97 -17.10
N SER A 399 30.31 -6.57 -17.80
CA SER A 399 31.27 -5.88 -18.64
C SER A 399 30.73 -5.74 -20.06
N VAL A 400 30.51 -4.50 -20.48
CA VAL A 400 30.01 -4.11 -21.80
C VAL A 400 31.18 -3.60 -22.63
N VAL A 401 31.57 -4.36 -23.66
CA VAL A 401 32.64 -4.02 -24.59
C VAL A 401 32.03 -3.55 -25.90
N MET A 402 32.11 -2.24 -26.14
CA MET A 402 31.70 -1.59 -27.38
C MET A 402 32.93 -1.39 -28.28
N PRO A 403 33.01 -2.02 -29.46
CA PRO A 403 34.09 -1.80 -30.39
C PRO A 403 33.98 -0.42 -31.05
N GLU A 404 34.99 -0.05 -31.83
CA GLU A 404 34.93 1.16 -32.64
C GLU A 404 33.72 1.16 -33.58
N PHE A 405 33.12 2.33 -33.79
CA PHE A 405 32.00 2.53 -34.72
C PHE A 405 32.40 3.47 -35.86
N ASP A 406 32.95 2.89 -36.93
CA ASP A 406 33.35 3.60 -38.15
C ASP A 406 32.14 4.02 -39.01
N SER A 407 31.42 5.04 -38.55
CA SER A 407 30.30 5.63 -39.27
C SER A 407 30.37 7.17 -39.26
N GLY A 408 29.59 7.80 -40.14
CA GLY A 408 29.57 9.25 -40.28
C GLY A 408 29.02 9.95 -39.04
N VAL A 409 29.35 11.24 -38.89
CA VAL A 409 28.83 12.11 -37.82
C VAL A 409 27.30 12.02 -37.73
N GLY A 410 26.78 11.89 -36.52
CA GLY A 410 25.34 11.78 -36.24
C GLY A 410 24.72 10.40 -36.49
N THR A 411 25.48 9.42 -36.99
CA THR A 411 24.99 8.04 -37.12
C THR A 411 24.95 7.39 -35.74
N GLU A 412 23.83 6.75 -35.39
CA GLU A 412 23.65 6.00 -34.15
C GLU A 412 23.51 4.51 -34.46
N ARG A 413 24.09 3.67 -33.58
CA ARG A 413 23.68 2.26 -33.45
C ARG A 413 23.21 2.00 -32.03
N TRP A 414 22.18 1.17 -31.91
CA TRP A 414 21.53 0.88 -30.64
C TRP A 414 21.16 -0.60 -30.55
N THR A 415 21.32 -1.15 -29.35
CA THR A 415 20.85 -2.49 -29.00
C THR A 415 20.53 -2.53 -27.50
N ARG A 416 20.08 -3.69 -27.01
CA ARG A 416 19.77 -3.90 -25.60
C ARG A 416 20.12 -5.32 -25.16
N CYS A 417 20.41 -5.47 -23.89
CA CYS A 417 20.36 -6.76 -23.20
C CYS A 417 19.46 -6.64 -21.96
N TYR A 418 19.19 -7.76 -21.32
CA TYR A 418 18.41 -7.80 -20.09
C TYR A 418 19.19 -8.50 -18.98
N ILE A 419 19.03 -8.03 -17.76
CA ILE A 419 19.49 -8.70 -16.55
C ILE A 419 18.26 -9.16 -15.78
N ASN A 420 18.22 -10.45 -15.45
CA ASN A 420 17.09 -11.10 -14.83
C ASN A 420 17.48 -11.65 -13.46
N ALA A 421 16.57 -11.61 -12.48
CA ALA A 421 16.72 -12.34 -11.22
C ALA A 421 15.33 -12.81 -10.78
N GLY A 422 15.06 -14.12 -10.91
CA GLY A 422 13.68 -14.62 -10.84
C GLY A 422 12.79 -14.00 -11.92
N ASN A 423 11.70 -13.36 -11.49
CA ASN A 423 10.79 -12.59 -12.34
C ASN A 423 11.16 -11.10 -12.48
N LEU A 424 12.22 -10.63 -11.80
CA LEU A 424 12.75 -9.27 -11.98
C LEU A 424 13.48 -9.18 -13.32
N HIS A 425 13.24 -8.10 -14.08
CA HIS A 425 13.70 -7.96 -15.45
C HIS A 425 14.11 -6.51 -15.73
N HIS A 426 15.42 -6.25 -15.86
CA HIS A 426 15.95 -4.91 -16.18
C HIS A 426 16.53 -4.87 -17.58
N GLN A 427 16.13 -3.85 -18.35
CA GLN A 427 16.72 -3.56 -19.66
C GLN A 427 17.98 -2.70 -19.49
N VAL A 428 19.07 -3.09 -20.17
CA VAL A 428 20.26 -2.26 -20.32
C VAL A 428 20.34 -1.78 -21.77
N ALA A 429 20.18 -0.46 -21.98
CA ALA A 429 20.24 0.15 -23.30
C ALA A 429 21.69 0.49 -23.70
N LEU A 430 22.09 0.08 -24.89
CA LEU A 430 23.48 0.18 -25.37
C LEU A 430 23.49 1.06 -26.63
N GLN A 431 24.02 2.28 -26.53
CA GLN A 431 24.04 3.29 -27.59
C GLN A 431 25.46 3.72 -27.93
N GLN A 432 25.74 3.86 -29.23
CA GLN A 432 27.02 4.39 -29.70
C GLN A 432 26.84 5.28 -30.92
N TRP A 433 27.57 6.40 -30.95
CA TRP A 433 27.54 7.37 -32.05
C TRP A 433 28.81 7.31 -32.91
N GLY A 434 28.64 7.43 -34.22
CA GLY A 434 29.71 7.61 -35.20
C GLY A 434 30.36 8.99 -35.14
N GLY A 435 31.41 9.21 -35.93
CA GLY A 435 32.11 10.49 -36.02
C GLY A 435 33.64 10.34 -36.03
N ASP A 436 34.33 11.32 -35.45
CA ASP A 436 35.79 11.37 -35.31
C ASP A 436 36.33 10.60 -34.10
N GLY A 437 35.44 10.06 -33.24
CA GLY A 437 35.82 9.30 -32.05
C GLY A 437 36.15 10.16 -30.84
N ILE A 438 36.26 11.48 -31.01
CA ILE A 438 36.60 12.41 -29.94
C ILE A 438 35.30 12.90 -29.32
N TRP A 439 34.99 12.47 -28.10
CA TRP A 439 33.76 12.91 -27.41
C TRP A 439 33.83 14.39 -26.97
N MET A 440 35.03 14.91 -26.69
CA MET A 440 35.25 16.32 -26.35
C MET A 440 36.50 16.86 -27.01
N ASN A 441 36.43 18.02 -27.65
CA ASN A 441 37.59 18.76 -28.11
C ASN A 441 37.88 19.92 -27.15
N TYR A 442 39.14 20.34 -27.04
CA TYR A 442 39.53 21.52 -26.28
C TYR A 442 40.49 22.41 -27.07
N ASP A 443 40.40 23.71 -26.82
CA ASP A 443 41.34 24.72 -27.34
C ASP A 443 41.76 25.68 -26.24
N VAL A 444 43.07 25.96 -26.14
CA VAL A 444 43.63 26.86 -25.12
C VAL A 444 43.89 28.21 -25.75
N GLN A 445 43.14 29.22 -25.29
CA GLN A 445 43.15 30.56 -25.86
C GLN A 445 43.63 31.60 -24.84
N LEU A 446 44.21 32.68 -25.35
CA LEU A 446 44.33 33.93 -24.59
C LEU A 446 42.95 34.53 -24.37
N ASP A 447 42.69 34.99 -23.15
CA ASP A 447 41.50 35.78 -22.89
C ASP A 447 41.77 37.26 -23.18
N SER A 448 41.24 37.75 -24.30
CA SER A 448 41.40 39.14 -24.73
C SER A 448 40.69 40.16 -23.84
N SER A 449 39.82 39.71 -22.93
CA SER A 449 39.18 40.59 -21.94
C SER A 449 40.07 40.89 -20.73
N ASP A 450 41.18 40.16 -20.57
CA ASP A 450 42.15 40.38 -19.49
C ASP A 450 43.25 41.35 -19.90
N ALA A 451 43.54 42.32 -19.01
CA ALA A 451 44.54 43.36 -19.22
C ALA A 451 45.97 42.92 -18.86
N GLY A 452 46.16 41.66 -18.45
CA GLY A 452 47.48 41.10 -18.14
C GLY A 452 48.40 41.04 -19.36
N THR A 453 49.71 40.93 -19.13
CA THR A 453 50.73 40.85 -20.18
C THR A 453 51.62 39.62 -20.00
N GLY A 454 52.05 39.00 -21.10
CA GLY A 454 52.99 37.89 -21.08
C GLY A 454 52.41 36.64 -20.40
N ILE A 455 53.23 35.96 -19.58
CA ILE A 455 52.84 34.71 -18.91
C ILE A 455 51.70 34.89 -17.90
N MET A 456 51.53 36.10 -17.36
CA MET A 456 50.52 36.42 -16.33
C MET A 456 49.14 36.74 -16.92
N GLN A 457 49.01 36.80 -18.25
CA GLN A 457 47.72 37.05 -18.90
C GLN A 457 46.79 35.84 -18.75
N ARG A 458 45.52 36.09 -18.40
CA ARG A 458 44.49 35.05 -18.23
C ARG A 458 44.34 34.22 -19.51
N ARG A 459 44.18 32.91 -19.33
CA ARG A 459 43.88 31.96 -20.39
C ARG A 459 42.53 31.31 -20.15
N LYS A 460 41.93 30.80 -21.22
CA LYS A 460 40.70 30.02 -21.16
C LYS A 460 40.86 28.74 -21.96
N ILE A 461 40.29 27.66 -21.45
CA ILE A 461 40.11 26.40 -22.16
C ILE A 461 38.69 26.43 -22.70
N VAL A 462 38.51 26.24 -24.00
CA VAL A 462 37.19 26.20 -24.65
C VAL A 462 36.90 24.77 -25.07
N PHE A 463 35.79 24.22 -24.59
CA PHE A 463 35.40 22.84 -24.86
C PHE A 463 34.35 22.77 -25.98
N THR A 464 34.47 21.81 -26.88
CA THR A 464 33.50 21.58 -27.98
C THR A 464 33.16 20.10 -28.04
N SER A 465 31.87 19.77 -27.83
CA SER A 465 31.41 18.38 -27.88
C SER A 465 31.59 17.80 -29.29
N GLY A 466 32.15 16.60 -29.38
CA GLY A 466 32.08 15.80 -30.59
C GLY A 466 30.69 15.18 -30.78
N SER A 467 30.52 14.42 -31.87
CA SER A 467 29.26 13.74 -32.20
C SER A 467 28.75 12.91 -31.01
N PRO A 468 27.47 13.04 -30.61
CA PRO A 468 26.35 13.76 -31.26
C PRO A 468 26.22 15.28 -30.97
N GLY A 469 27.14 15.89 -30.21
CA GLY A 469 27.22 17.34 -30.00
C GLY A 469 26.68 17.85 -28.66
N TRP A 470 26.36 16.95 -27.73
CA TRP A 470 25.75 17.27 -26.43
C TRP A 470 26.45 16.62 -25.24
N TRP A 471 27.70 16.20 -25.39
CA TRP A 471 28.49 15.67 -24.27
C TRP A 471 28.77 16.75 -23.23
N GLU A 472 28.69 16.35 -21.97
CA GLU A 472 29.01 17.15 -20.80
C GLU A 472 30.29 16.64 -20.14
N TRP A 473 30.99 17.52 -19.45
CA TRP A 473 32.29 17.25 -18.88
C TRP A 473 32.42 17.80 -17.46
N GLU A 474 33.28 17.16 -16.67
CA GLU A 474 33.75 17.61 -15.37
C GLU A 474 35.26 17.39 -15.26
N ILE A 475 35.98 18.35 -14.68
CA ILE A 475 37.39 18.18 -14.31
C ILE A 475 37.47 17.49 -12.95
N THR A 476 37.97 16.26 -12.93
CA THR A 476 38.03 15.44 -11.70
C THR A 476 39.41 15.43 -11.06
N ASP A 477 40.46 15.76 -11.81
CA ASP A 477 41.82 15.83 -11.28
C ASP A 477 42.67 16.87 -12.02
N VAL A 478 43.63 17.45 -11.29
CA VAL A 478 44.65 18.34 -11.82
C VAL A 478 46.01 17.92 -11.30
N ASN A 479 46.85 17.44 -12.22
CA ASN A 479 48.24 17.10 -11.97
C ASN A 479 49.15 18.22 -12.46
N ASP A 480 49.77 18.91 -11.51
CA ASP A 480 50.68 20.05 -11.73
C ASP A 480 51.97 19.84 -10.93
N PRO A 481 52.90 18.99 -11.42
CA PRO A 481 54.10 18.62 -10.68
C PRO A 481 55.14 19.75 -10.59
N ASP A 482 55.08 20.70 -11.54
CA ASP A 482 56.00 21.84 -11.62
C ASP A 482 55.41 23.12 -10.97
N ASP A 483 54.23 23.01 -10.35
CA ASP A 483 53.54 24.09 -9.63
C ASP A 483 53.33 25.35 -10.50
N ILE A 484 52.95 25.14 -11.76
CA ILE A 484 52.85 26.20 -12.78
C ILE A 484 51.50 26.93 -12.76
N LEU A 485 50.45 26.34 -12.19
CA LEU A 485 49.10 26.90 -12.19
C LEU A 485 48.82 27.70 -10.92
N LEU A 486 48.24 28.89 -11.07
CA LEU A 486 47.87 29.73 -9.92
C LEU A 486 46.59 29.23 -9.22
N ASN A 487 45.65 28.71 -9.99
CA ASN A 487 44.27 28.45 -9.55
C ASN A 487 43.86 26.97 -9.65
N ARG A 488 44.82 26.07 -9.45
CA ARG A 488 44.64 24.60 -9.50
C ARG A 488 43.40 24.11 -8.77
N GLU A 489 43.22 24.51 -7.51
CA GLU A 489 42.13 24.03 -6.65
C GLU A 489 40.75 24.43 -7.20
N THR A 490 40.63 25.60 -7.82
CA THR A 490 39.36 26.09 -8.39
C THR A 490 38.99 25.47 -9.73
N MET A 491 39.91 24.70 -10.33
CA MET A 491 39.66 24.01 -11.60
C MET A 491 39.05 22.62 -11.40
N ILE A 492 39.21 22.01 -10.22
CA ILE A 492 38.59 20.73 -9.86
C ILE A 492 37.07 20.97 -9.68
N GLU A 493 36.24 19.99 -10.06
CA GLU A 493 34.75 20.06 -10.07
C GLU A 493 34.16 21.10 -11.05
N ALA A 494 35.01 21.81 -11.80
CA ALA A 494 34.54 22.64 -12.90
C ALA A 494 33.90 21.73 -13.96
N HIS A 495 32.67 22.07 -14.33
CA HIS A 495 31.86 21.28 -15.25
C HIS A 495 31.21 22.17 -16.30
N GLY A 496 30.78 21.56 -17.40
CA GLY A 496 30.08 22.27 -18.45
C GLY A 496 29.68 21.37 -19.61
N SER A 497 29.15 22.01 -20.65
CA SER A 497 28.78 21.39 -21.91
C SER A 497 29.56 22.01 -23.06
N THR A 498 29.11 21.78 -24.29
CA THR A 498 29.72 22.39 -25.49
C THR A 498 29.71 23.92 -25.39
N GLY A 499 30.84 24.56 -25.72
CA GLY A 499 31.06 26.00 -25.55
C GLY A 499 31.40 26.43 -24.12
N GLY A 500 31.38 25.50 -23.15
CA GLY A 500 31.85 25.76 -21.79
C GLY A 500 33.31 26.18 -21.75
N THR A 501 33.66 27.03 -20.79
CA THR A 501 35.03 27.55 -20.65
C THR A 501 35.54 27.47 -19.22
N VAL A 502 36.84 27.17 -19.07
CA VAL A 502 37.55 27.20 -17.78
C VAL A 502 38.68 28.20 -17.87
N PHE A 503 38.70 29.16 -16.95
CA PHE A 503 39.73 30.18 -16.89
C PHE A 503 40.89 29.76 -15.99
N PHE A 504 42.11 30.07 -16.39
CA PHE A 504 43.30 29.77 -15.60
C PHE A 504 44.42 30.79 -15.80
N TYR A 505 45.39 30.78 -14.88
CA TYR A 505 46.59 31.60 -14.94
C TYR A 505 47.84 30.73 -14.67
N PHE A 506 48.93 31.05 -15.37
CA PHE A 506 50.25 30.56 -14.99
C PHE A 506 50.85 31.42 -13.87
N LYS A 507 51.68 30.82 -13.03
CA LYS A 507 52.48 31.58 -12.06
C LYS A 507 53.56 32.39 -12.76
N ALA A 508 53.92 33.53 -12.18
CA ALA A 508 54.91 34.45 -12.74
C ALA A 508 56.29 33.82 -12.97
N ASN A 509 56.64 32.83 -12.15
CA ASN A 509 57.90 32.10 -12.16
C ASN A 509 57.81 30.74 -12.89
N ALA A 510 56.70 30.45 -13.56
CA ALA A 510 56.56 29.22 -14.33
C ALA A 510 57.56 29.20 -15.49
N ILE A 511 58.21 28.06 -15.69
CA ILE A 511 59.27 27.88 -16.69
C ILE A 511 58.62 27.45 -18.01
N SER A 512 59.07 28.04 -19.13
CA SER A 512 58.67 27.65 -20.50
C SER A 512 58.72 26.14 -20.70
N ASP A 513 57.78 25.62 -21.49
CA ASP A 513 57.66 24.20 -21.86
C ASP A 513 57.30 23.23 -20.73
N LYS A 514 57.10 23.72 -19.49
CA LYS A 514 56.52 22.91 -18.42
C LYS A 514 55.01 22.70 -18.63
N THR A 515 54.50 21.57 -18.14
CA THR A 515 53.12 21.17 -18.39
C THR A 515 52.37 20.81 -17.11
N ALA A 516 51.07 21.08 -17.14
CA ALA A 516 50.09 20.56 -16.20
C ALA A 516 49.01 19.82 -17.00
N THR A 517 48.40 18.80 -16.39
CA THR A 517 47.36 18.01 -17.03
C THR A 517 46.08 17.99 -16.21
N LEU A 518 44.94 18.10 -16.89
CA LEU A 518 43.61 17.97 -16.30
C LEU A 518 42.99 16.66 -16.76
N THR A 519 42.32 15.95 -15.86
CA THR A 519 41.50 14.77 -16.19
C THR A 519 40.05 15.20 -16.34
N LEU A 520 39.49 14.94 -17.52
CA LEU A 520 38.14 15.29 -17.89
C LEU A 520 37.28 14.02 -17.95
N ASN A 521 36.25 13.94 -17.12
CA ASN A 521 35.27 12.86 -17.14
C ASN A 521 34.01 13.28 -17.89
N ASN A 522 33.39 12.34 -18.60
CA ASN A 522 32.09 12.55 -19.22
C ASN A 522 30.99 12.30 -18.18
N THR A 523 30.13 13.28 -17.94
CA THR A 523 29.10 13.20 -16.89
C THR A 523 27.75 12.68 -17.39
N ASN A 524 27.49 12.74 -18.69
CA ASN A 524 26.25 12.33 -19.33
C ASN A 524 26.43 11.17 -20.33
N GLY A 525 27.54 10.45 -20.21
CA GLY A 525 27.86 9.26 -20.99
C GLY A 525 29.05 8.51 -20.42
N ASP A 526 29.41 7.41 -21.06
CA ASP A 526 30.37 6.42 -20.59
C ASP A 526 31.66 6.44 -21.40
N ASN A 527 32.01 7.61 -21.93
CA ASN A 527 33.24 7.79 -22.68
C ASN A 527 34.46 7.70 -21.73
N PRO A 528 35.56 7.08 -22.17
CA PRO A 528 36.81 7.08 -21.40
C PRO A 528 37.27 8.52 -21.04
N PRO A 529 37.86 8.71 -19.85
CA PRO A 529 38.39 10.01 -19.45
C PRO A 529 39.37 10.59 -20.47
N MET A 530 39.32 11.90 -20.64
CA MET A 530 40.20 12.66 -21.53
C MET A 530 41.24 13.44 -20.76
N THR A 531 42.46 13.54 -21.28
CA THR A 531 43.51 14.40 -20.73
C THR A 531 43.60 15.72 -21.49
N VAL A 532 43.52 16.83 -20.77
CA VAL A 532 43.81 18.18 -21.28
C VAL A 532 45.23 18.56 -20.86
N THR A 533 46.06 18.98 -21.81
CA THR A 533 47.44 19.41 -21.52
C THR A 533 47.56 20.92 -21.62
N LEU A 534 48.08 21.55 -20.56
CA LEU A 534 48.38 22.98 -20.49
C LEU A 534 49.89 23.16 -20.49
N THR A 535 50.43 23.90 -21.46
CA THR A 535 51.87 24.14 -21.62
C THR A 535 52.19 25.61 -21.41
N VAL A 536 53.23 25.91 -20.64
CA VAL A 536 53.75 27.28 -20.47
C VAL A 536 54.32 27.77 -21.82
N PRO A 537 53.87 28.93 -22.33
CA PRO A 537 54.31 29.46 -23.63
C PRO A 537 55.71 30.07 -23.63
#